data_AF-A0A2G9RKU5-F1
#
_entry.id   AF-A0A2G9RKU5-F1
#
_cell.length_a   1.000
_cell.length_b   1.000
_cell.length_c   1.000
_cell.angle_alpha   90.00
_cell.angle_beta   90.00
_cell.angle_gamma   90.00
#
_symmetry.space_group_name_H-M   'P 1'
#
loop_
_entity.id
_entity.type
_entity.pdbx_description
1 polymer ?
#
loop_
_entity_poly.entity_id
_entity_poly.type
_entity_poly.pdbx_seq_one_letter_code
_entity_poly.pdbx_strand_id
1 'polypeptide(L)'
;FCFKSSYVLFLWLSLEGTEDYEALTQALTLLKETITEVDLRVHRSEKGQRLNEIIAKMEPKSSVKLKNGMTFRKHNMENRQLLLDGMLYWKTASGRLKDILAVLLTDVLLLLQEKDQKYIFSSVDAKPPVISLQKLIVREVANEEKAMFLISASLKGPEMYEIHTASKEERNTWMTLIRGAVESCPDEEEITNEADIERKQAYERAARVKDYEERLNLKDTYIMQTLSEKLQLYIDMADIYGFDDSSQGSKMRLFVGSDSADSLQGESTLLAAIA
;
A
#
# COMPACT_ATOMS: atom_id res chain seq x y z
N PHE A 1 14.01 -40.94 -43.07
CA PHE A 1 13.73 -40.05 -41.92
C PHE A 1 14.70 -40.23 -40.74
N CYS A 2 15.45 -41.34 -40.61
CA CYS A 2 16.41 -41.52 -39.49
C CYS A 2 17.72 -40.71 -39.56
N PHE A 3 18.20 -40.28 -40.73
CA PHE A 3 19.54 -39.64 -40.83
C PHE A 3 19.60 -38.18 -40.36
N LYS A 4 18.51 -37.42 -40.42
CA LYS A 4 18.51 -36.01 -39.97
C LYS A 4 18.52 -35.87 -38.44
N SER A 5 18.04 -36.88 -37.70
CA SER A 5 18.03 -36.86 -36.24
C SER A 5 19.43 -37.07 -35.66
N SER A 6 20.29 -37.86 -36.33
CA SER A 6 21.64 -38.16 -35.83
C SER A 6 22.60 -36.98 -35.95
N TYR A 7 22.50 -36.15 -37.01
CA TYR A 7 23.38 -34.98 -37.16
C TYR A 7 23.08 -33.87 -36.15
N VAL A 8 21.80 -33.64 -35.81
CA VAL A 8 21.42 -32.67 -34.79
C VAL A 8 21.91 -33.13 -33.41
N LEU A 9 21.75 -34.42 -33.10
CA LEU A 9 22.26 -35.00 -31.86
C LEU A 9 23.80 -34.97 -31.80
N PHE A 10 24.48 -35.23 -32.92
CA PHE A 10 25.95 -35.22 -33.02
C PHE A 10 26.53 -33.80 -32.91
N LEU A 11 25.87 -32.79 -33.49
CA LEU A 11 26.24 -31.38 -33.29
C LEU A 11 25.98 -30.93 -31.85
N TRP A 12 24.90 -31.39 -31.23
CA TRP A 12 24.61 -31.13 -29.81
C TRP A 12 25.68 -31.73 -28.88
N LEU A 13 26.04 -33.01 -29.08
CA LEU A 13 27.10 -33.72 -28.36
C LEU A 13 28.51 -33.17 -28.66
N SER A 14 28.74 -32.59 -29.85
CA SER A 14 30.05 -32.02 -30.21
C SER A 14 30.24 -30.59 -29.71
N LEU A 15 29.17 -29.91 -29.30
CA LEU A 15 29.23 -28.63 -28.60
C LEU A 15 29.15 -28.79 -27.07
N GLU A 16 28.69 -29.94 -26.55
CA GLU A 16 28.73 -30.23 -25.11
C GLU A 16 30.15 -30.04 -24.55
N GLY A 17 30.31 -29.04 -23.68
CA GLY A 17 31.60 -28.69 -23.05
C GLY A 17 32.39 -27.56 -23.73
N THR A 18 31.85 -26.89 -24.75
CA THR A 18 32.43 -25.63 -25.28
C THR A 18 31.92 -24.41 -24.51
N GLU A 19 32.71 -23.34 -24.48
CA GLU A 19 32.33 -22.07 -23.84
C GLU A 19 31.02 -21.51 -24.42
N ASP A 20 30.81 -21.67 -25.73
CA ASP A 20 29.57 -21.29 -26.42
C ASP A 20 28.35 -22.10 -25.97
N TYR A 21 28.51 -23.39 -25.69
CA TYR A 21 27.43 -24.26 -25.19
C TYR A 21 27.05 -23.90 -23.76
N GLU A 22 28.04 -23.64 -22.89
CA GLU A 22 27.80 -23.17 -21.54
C GLU A 22 27.11 -21.79 -21.54
N ALA A 23 27.59 -20.86 -22.36
CA ALA A 23 26.99 -19.53 -22.52
C ALA A 23 25.54 -19.62 -23.03
N LEU A 24 25.25 -20.49 -24.01
CA LEU A 24 23.89 -20.69 -24.52
C LEU A 24 22.98 -21.33 -23.46
N THR A 25 23.49 -22.28 -22.69
CA THR A 25 22.73 -22.94 -21.60
C THR A 25 22.41 -21.97 -20.47
N GLN A 26 23.36 -21.10 -20.12
CA GLN A 26 23.16 -20.01 -19.16
C GLN A 26 22.13 -19.00 -19.69
N ALA A 27 22.26 -18.56 -20.94
CA ALA A 27 21.30 -17.65 -21.57
C ALA A 27 19.88 -18.24 -21.58
N LEU A 28 19.74 -19.54 -21.89
CA LEU A 28 18.46 -20.23 -21.84
C LEU A 28 17.88 -20.29 -20.42
N THR A 29 18.73 -20.49 -19.41
CA THR A 29 18.32 -20.53 -18.00
C THR A 29 17.81 -19.16 -17.55
N LEU A 30 18.58 -18.10 -17.82
CA LEU A 30 18.19 -16.71 -17.53
C LEU A 30 16.89 -16.32 -18.23
N LEU A 31 16.69 -16.77 -19.48
CA LEU A 31 15.47 -16.50 -20.23
C LEU A 31 14.27 -17.20 -19.59
N LYS A 32 14.42 -18.46 -19.14
CA LYS A 32 13.36 -19.17 -18.40
C LYS A 32 13.03 -18.48 -17.09
N GLU A 33 14.04 -18.08 -16.31
CA GLU A 33 13.86 -17.34 -15.06
C GLU A 33 13.13 -16.02 -15.28
N THR A 34 13.53 -15.27 -16.32
CA THR A 34 12.87 -14.02 -16.70
C THR A 34 11.41 -14.23 -17.06
N ILE A 35 11.09 -15.28 -17.83
CA ILE A 35 9.70 -15.62 -18.16
C ILE A 35 8.92 -15.93 -16.88
N THR A 36 9.48 -16.76 -15.99
CA THR A 36 8.80 -17.11 -14.73
C THR A 36 8.55 -15.88 -13.85
N GLU A 37 9.50 -14.95 -13.78
CA GLU A 37 9.31 -13.71 -13.01
C GLU A 37 8.25 -12.79 -13.63
N VAL A 38 8.23 -12.68 -14.96
CA VAL A 38 7.19 -11.94 -15.68
C VAL A 38 5.81 -12.55 -15.41
N ASP A 39 5.68 -13.89 -15.50
CA ASP A 39 4.43 -14.59 -15.22
C ASP A 39 3.96 -14.36 -13.77
N LEU A 40 4.87 -14.42 -12.79
CA LEU A 40 4.56 -14.12 -11.39
C LEU A 40 4.09 -12.67 -11.21
N ARG A 41 4.73 -11.72 -11.90
CA ARG A 41 4.37 -10.30 -11.83
C ARG A 41 3.01 -10.01 -12.46
N VAL A 42 2.71 -10.64 -13.61
CA VAL A 42 1.38 -10.57 -14.23
C VAL A 42 0.33 -11.15 -13.29
N HIS A 43 0.57 -12.33 -12.75
CA HIS A 43 -0.34 -12.97 -11.79
C HIS A 43 -0.62 -12.08 -10.57
N ARG A 44 0.42 -11.50 -9.97
CA ARG A 44 0.28 -10.57 -8.84
C ARG A 44 -0.52 -9.33 -9.22
N SER A 45 -0.30 -8.79 -10.43
CA SER A 45 -1.02 -7.63 -10.94
C SER A 45 -2.51 -7.93 -11.14
N GLU A 46 -2.85 -9.06 -11.75
CA GLU A 46 -4.24 -9.50 -11.94
C GLU A 46 -4.95 -9.69 -10.61
N LYS A 47 -4.29 -10.33 -9.64
CA LYS A 47 -4.81 -10.49 -8.27
C LYS A 47 -5.01 -9.14 -7.56
N GLY A 48 -4.08 -8.21 -7.73
CA GLY A 48 -4.20 -6.84 -7.21
C GLY A 48 -5.37 -6.09 -7.82
N GLN A 49 -5.56 -6.18 -9.15
CA GLN A 49 -6.70 -5.60 -9.84
C GLN A 49 -8.02 -6.21 -9.33
N ARG A 50 -8.08 -7.54 -9.22
CA ARG A 50 -9.26 -8.24 -8.70
C ARG A 50 -9.61 -7.82 -7.27
N LEU A 51 -8.61 -7.66 -6.41
CA LEU A 51 -8.80 -7.16 -5.05
C LEU A 51 -9.39 -5.75 -5.05
N ASN A 52 -8.88 -4.86 -5.92
CA ASN A 52 -9.37 -3.50 -6.06
C ASN A 52 -10.83 -3.45 -6.53
N GLU A 53 -11.27 -4.37 -7.41
CA GLU A 53 -12.68 -4.49 -7.80
C GLU A 53 -13.58 -4.85 -6.62
N ILE A 54 -13.15 -5.82 -5.80
CA ILE A 54 -13.89 -6.23 -4.60
C ILE A 54 -13.99 -5.06 -3.63
N ILE A 55 -12.85 -4.41 -3.34
CA ILE A 55 -12.70 -3.21 -2.51
C ILE A 55 -13.60 -2.07 -3.01
N ALA A 56 -13.69 -1.85 -4.32
CA ALA A 56 -14.55 -0.85 -4.93
C ALA A 56 -16.05 -1.17 -4.76
N LYS A 57 -16.44 -2.44 -4.85
CA LYS A 57 -17.82 -2.91 -4.66
C LYS A 57 -18.25 -2.98 -3.18
N MET A 58 -17.31 -2.90 -2.23
CA MET A 58 -17.62 -2.89 -0.80
C MET A 58 -18.31 -1.59 -0.34
N GLU A 59 -19.21 -1.71 0.63
CA GLU A 59 -19.88 -0.56 1.22
C GLU A 59 -18.91 0.30 2.06
N PRO A 60 -18.83 1.64 1.86
CA PRO A 60 -17.84 2.50 2.52
C PRO A 60 -17.91 2.50 4.06
N LYS A 61 -19.10 2.32 4.63
CA LYS A 61 -19.32 2.30 6.08
C LYS A 61 -19.14 0.91 6.70
N SER A 62 -18.89 -0.11 5.88
CA SER A 62 -18.71 -1.48 6.35
C SER A 62 -17.44 -1.57 7.19
N SER A 63 -17.59 -1.99 8.43
CA SER A 63 -16.47 -2.19 9.34
C SER A 63 -16.79 -3.26 10.37
N VAL A 64 -15.76 -3.98 10.79
CA VAL A 64 -15.88 -5.07 11.76
C VAL A 64 -14.85 -4.87 12.85
N LYS A 65 -15.27 -5.00 14.11
CA LYS A 65 -14.32 -5.03 15.24
C LYS A 65 -13.68 -6.42 15.30
N LEU A 66 -12.36 -6.44 15.19
CA LEU A 66 -11.55 -7.63 15.34
C LEU A 66 -11.38 -8.01 16.81
N LYS A 67 -10.84 -9.22 17.04
CA LYS A 67 -10.58 -9.79 18.36
C LYS A 67 -9.61 -8.94 19.20
N ASN A 68 -8.65 -8.29 18.56
CA ASN A 68 -7.68 -7.36 19.17
C ASN A 68 -8.26 -5.95 19.46
N GLY A 69 -9.57 -5.74 19.26
CA GLY A 69 -10.23 -4.46 19.47
C GLY A 69 -10.05 -3.46 18.33
N MET A 70 -9.19 -3.75 17.34
CA MET A 70 -9.01 -2.92 16.16
C MET A 70 -10.23 -3.04 15.23
N THR A 71 -10.46 -1.99 14.43
CA THR A 71 -11.55 -1.99 13.44
C THR A 71 -10.97 -2.32 12.07
N PHE A 72 -11.44 -3.40 11.47
CA PHE A 72 -11.14 -3.78 10.10
C PHE A 72 -12.10 -3.09 9.13
N ARG A 73 -11.55 -2.47 8.09
CA ARG A 73 -12.27 -1.72 7.05
C ARG A 73 -11.63 -1.97 5.68
N LYS A 74 -12.23 -1.38 4.65
CA LYS A 74 -11.75 -1.37 3.26
C LYS A 74 -10.24 -1.06 3.12
N HIS A 75 -9.74 0.00 3.76
CA HIS A 75 -8.33 0.40 3.68
C HIS A 75 -7.35 -0.66 4.20
N ASN A 76 -7.78 -1.55 5.11
CA ASN A 76 -6.91 -2.62 5.61
C ASN A 76 -6.66 -3.69 4.55
N MET A 77 -7.52 -3.79 3.53
CA MET A 77 -7.36 -4.72 2.41
C MET A 77 -6.40 -4.18 1.35
N GLU A 78 -6.30 -2.85 1.19
CA GLU A 78 -5.50 -2.20 0.14
C GLU A 78 -3.99 -2.51 0.28
N ASN A 79 -3.53 -2.76 1.51
CA ASN A 79 -2.12 -3.08 1.80
C ASN A 79 -1.80 -4.59 1.75
N ARG A 80 -2.73 -5.42 1.26
CA ARG A 80 -2.63 -6.88 1.30
C ARG A 80 -2.71 -7.47 -0.10
N GLN A 81 -2.21 -8.70 -0.24
CA GLN A 81 -2.28 -9.42 -1.52
C GLN A 81 -3.42 -10.44 -1.49
N LEU A 82 -4.17 -10.50 -2.59
CA LEU A 82 -5.21 -11.49 -2.80
C LEU A 82 -4.59 -12.81 -3.28
N LEU A 83 -4.86 -13.90 -2.56
CA LEU A 83 -4.47 -15.25 -2.96
C LEU A 83 -5.59 -15.92 -3.75
N LEU A 84 -6.81 -15.91 -3.21
CA LEU A 84 -7.98 -16.52 -3.83
C LEU A 84 -9.26 -15.79 -3.42
N ASP A 85 -10.16 -15.57 -4.37
CA ASP A 85 -11.55 -15.21 -4.10
C ASP A 85 -12.50 -16.21 -4.76
N GLY A 86 -13.68 -16.39 -4.19
CA GLY A 86 -14.71 -17.26 -4.76
C GLY A 86 -15.99 -17.32 -3.94
N MET A 87 -17.09 -17.69 -4.60
CA MET A 87 -18.38 -17.87 -3.94
C MET A 87 -18.41 -19.22 -3.23
N LEU A 88 -18.62 -19.20 -1.93
CA LEU A 88 -18.71 -20.37 -1.06
C LEU A 88 -20.04 -20.37 -0.30
N TYR A 89 -20.33 -21.49 0.36
CA TYR A 89 -21.53 -21.64 1.19
C TYR A 89 -21.13 -21.81 2.65
N TRP A 90 -21.57 -20.90 3.50
CA TRP A 90 -21.37 -21.00 4.95
C TRP A 90 -22.58 -21.68 5.58
N LYS A 91 -22.37 -22.87 6.16
CA LYS A 91 -23.39 -23.55 6.96
C LYS A 91 -23.53 -22.92 8.34
N THR A 92 -24.74 -22.44 8.60
CA THR A 92 -25.14 -21.85 9.88
C THR A 92 -25.41 -22.92 10.94
N ALA A 93 -25.47 -22.53 12.21
CA ALA A 93 -25.87 -23.39 13.33
C ALA A 93 -27.29 -23.98 13.14
N SER A 94 -28.14 -23.33 12.34
CA SER A 94 -29.46 -23.84 11.96
C SER A 94 -29.42 -24.95 10.89
N GLY A 95 -28.24 -25.25 10.33
CA GLY A 95 -28.04 -26.18 9.22
C GLY A 95 -28.26 -25.57 7.83
N ARG A 96 -28.74 -24.32 7.74
CA ARG A 96 -28.93 -23.62 6.46
C ARG A 96 -27.60 -23.17 5.88
N LEU A 97 -27.45 -23.32 4.56
CA LEU A 97 -26.34 -22.77 3.79
C LEU A 97 -26.63 -21.32 3.39
N LYS A 98 -25.64 -20.44 3.54
CA LYS A 98 -25.70 -19.05 3.09
C LYS A 98 -24.57 -18.77 2.11
N ASP A 99 -24.91 -18.12 1.01
CA ASP A 99 -23.94 -17.69 0.02
C ASP A 99 -23.06 -16.59 0.61
N ILE A 100 -21.75 -16.74 0.43
CA ILE A 100 -20.73 -15.77 0.83
C ILE A 100 -19.68 -15.66 -0.26
N LEU A 101 -19.13 -14.47 -0.44
CA LEU A 101 -17.88 -14.29 -1.15
C LEU A 101 -16.73 -14.46 -0.14
N ALA A 102 -15.95 -15.52 -0.29
CA ALA A 102 -14.73 -15.71 0.46
C ALA A 102 -13.58 -14.99 -0.24
N VAL A 103 -12.78 -14.25 0.51
CA VAL A 103 -11.60 -13.52 0.02
C VAL A 103 -10.41 -13.86 0.91
N LEU A 104 -9.53 -14.73 0.42
CA LEU A 104 -8.29 -15.14 1.08
C LEU A 104 -7.18 -14.17 0.74
N LEU A 105 -6.74 -13.43 1.75
CA LEU A 105 -5.55 -12.59 1.70
C LEU A 105 -4.36 -13.33 2.33
N THR A 106 -3.20 -12.69 2.37
CA THR A 106 -1.96 -13.25 2.91
C THR A 106 -2.01 -13.58 4.40
N ASP A 107 -2.78 -12.83 5.19
CA ASP A 107 -2.84 -12.95 6.66
C ASP A 107 -4.25 -13.16 7.21
N VAL A 108 -5.29 -12.94 6.40
CA VAL A 108 -6.70 -13.08 6.80
C VAL A 108 -7.55 -13.72 5.72
N LEU A 109 -8.63 -14.37 6.15
CA LEU A 109 -9.74 -14.79 5.30
C LEU A 109 -10.98 -13.96 5.63
N LEU A 110 -11.53 -13.28 4.63
CA LEU A 110 -12.73 -12.45 4.75
C LEU A 110 -13.94 -13.18 4.21
N LEU A 111 -15.06 -13.10 4.93
CA LEU A 111 -16.35 -13.61 4.52
C LEU A 111 -17.28 -12.43 4.27
N LEU A 112 -17.56 -12.18 2.99
CA LEU A 112 -18.42 -11.08 2.54
C LEU A 112 -19.78 -11.62 2.08
N GLN A 113 -20.80 -10.78 2.18
CA GLN A 113 -22.13 -11.04 1.64
C GLN A 113 -22.50 -9.96 0.66
N GLU A 114 -23.19 -10.35 -0.41
CA GLU A 114 -23.77 -9.40 -1.33
C GLU A 114 -25.13 -8.92 -0.78
N LYS A 115 -25.25 -7.60 -0.59
CA LYS A 115 -26.47 -6.93 -0.17
C LYS A 115 -26.61 -5.66 -0.97
N ASP A 116 -27.76 -5.45 -1.60
CA ASP A 116 -28.05 -4.25 -2.41
C ASP A 116 -26.96 -3.97 -3.47
N GLN A 117 -26.50 -5.04 -4.17
CA GLN A 117 -25.41 -5.01 -5.16
C GLN A 117 -24.03 -4.56 -4.64
N LYS A 118 -23.86 -4.49 -3.31
CA LYS A 118 -22.59 -4.17 -2.66
C LYS A 118 -22.13 -5.31 -1.77
N TYR A 119 -20.83 -5.37 -1.53
CA TYR A 119 -20.29 -6.29 -0.55
C TYR A 119 -20.27 -5.67 0.85
N ILE A 120 -20.80 -6.41 1.81
CA ILE A 120 -20.74 -6.10 3.23
C ILE A 120 -20.11 -7.27 3.98
N PHE A 121 -19.52 -7.00 5.14
CA PHE A 121 -19.05 -8.09 5.99
C PHE A 121 -20.22 -8.98 6.42
N SER A 122 -20.02 -10.31 6.33
CA SER A 122 -21.03 -11.30 6.65
C SER A 122 -21.46 -11.21 8.12
N SER A 123 -22.77 -11.31 8.38
CA SER A 123 -23.35 -11.27 9.74
C SER A 123 -24.05 -12.59 10.10
N VAL A 124 -23.34 -13.70 9.94
CA VAL A 124 -23.87 -15.05 10.15
C VAL A 124 -23.52 -15.57 11.54
N ASP A 125 -24.52 -16.07 12.27
CA ASP A 125 -24.41 -16.65 13.62
C ASP A 125 -23.65 -15.77 14.64
N ALA A 126 -23.61 -14.45 14.43
CA ALA A 126 -22.78 -13.51 15.18
C ALA A 126 -21.29 -13.88 15.24
N LYS A 127 -20.81 -14.71 14.30
CA LYS A 127 -19.41 -15.08 14.18
C LYS A 127 -18.63 -13.99 13.44
N PRO A 128 -17.37 -13.73 13.83
CA PRO A 128 -16.51 -12.78 13.12
C PRO A 128 -16.37 -13.13 11.62
N PRO A 129 -16.69 -12.20 10.71
CA PRO A 129 -16.50 -12.40 9.27
C PRO A 129 -15.06 -12.22 8.81
N VAL A 130 -14.17 -11.74 9.69
CA VAL A 130 -12.74 -11.63 9.44
C VAL A 130 -12.02 -12.66 10.29
N ILE A 131 -11.42 -13.64 9.63
CA ILE A 131 -10.75 -14.77 10.26
C ILE A 131 -9.24 -14.57 10.11
N SER A 132 -8.51 -14.45 11.21
CA SER A 132 -7.04 -14.46 11.16
C SER A 132 -6.55 -15.85 10.75
N LEU A 133 -5.57 -15.90 9.85
CA LEU A 133 -4.92 -17.15 9.45
C LEU A 133 -3.95 -17.65 10.52
N GLN A 134 -3.55 -16.78 11.46
CA GLN A 134 -2.70 -17.18 12.58
C GLN A 134 -3.37 -18.26 13.41
N LYS A 135 -2.68 -19.39 13.57
CA LYS A 135 -3.17 -20.56 14.31
C LYS A 135 -4.52 -21.08 13.79
N LEU A 136 -4.84 -20.83 12.52
CA LEU A 136 -6.05 -21.35 11.88
C LEU A 136 -5.84 -22.82 11.53
N ILE A 137 -6.76 -23.67 11.98
CA ILE A 137 -6.72 -25.10 11.67
C ILE A 137 -7.76 -25.40 10.59
N VAL A 138 -7.32 -25.97 9.47
CA VAL A 138 -8.18 -26.37 8.36
C VAL A 138 -8.34 -27.89 8.35
N ARG A 139 -9.57 -28.40 8.43
CA ARG A 139 -9.89 -29.84 8.46
C ARG A 139 -10.92 -30.22 7.43
N GLU A 140 -10.85 -31.46 6.95
CA GLU A 140 -11.84 -32.05 6.06
C GLU A 140 -13.06 -32.49 6.85
N VAL A 141 -14.24 -32.44 6.23
CA VAL A 141 -15.45 -33.04 6.80
C VAL A 141 -15.58 -34.47 6.30
N ALA A 142 -15.48 -35.44 7.21
CA ALA A 142 -15.43 -36.86 6.85
C ALA A 142 -16.65 -37.36 6.06
N ASN A 143 -17.83 -36.83 6.36
CA ASN A 143 -19.10 -37.24 5.73
C ASN A 143 -19.57 -36.28 4.63
N GLU A 144 -18.77 -35.27 4.27
CA GLU A 144 -19.13 -34.28 3.26
C GLU A 144 -17.87 -33.84 2.50
N GLU A 145 -17.65 -34.44 1.33
CA GLU A 145 -16.41 -34.24 0.59
C GLU A 145 -16.25 -32.81 0.04
N LYS A 146 -17.36 -32.06 -0.07
CA LYS A 146 -17.37 -30.66 -0.52
C LYS A 146 -17.23 -29.66 0.63
N ALA A 147 -17.08 -30.12 1.86
CA ALA A 147 -16.99 -29.25 3.02
C ALA A 147 -15.62 -29.31 3.71
N MET A 148 -15.29 -28.21 4.36
CA MET A 148 -14.14 -28.07 5.25
C MET A 148 -14.53 -27.31 6.51
N PHE A 149 -13.86 -27.64 7.61
CA PHE A 149 -13.90 -26.87 8.85
C PHE A 149 -12.70 -25.94 8.92
N LEU A 150 -12.96 -24.68 9.26
CA LEU A 150 -11.96 -23.71 9.68
C LEU A 150 -12.12 -23.49 11.18
N ILE A 151 -11.06 -23.68 11.95
CA ILE A 151 -11.08 -23.52 13.41
C ILE A 151 -10.10 -22.41 13.76
N SER A 152 -10.63 -21.26 14.11
CA SER A 152 -9.85 -20.07 14.48
C SER A 152 -9.72 -20.00 16.00
N ALA A 153 -8.49 -19.83 16.49
CA ALA A 153 -8.28 -19.52 17.90
C ALA A 153 -8.92 -18.16 18.25
N SER A 154 -9.58 -18.07 19.42
CA SER A 154 -10.16 -16.82 19.92
C SER A 154 -10.04 -16.79 21.45
N LEU A 155 -9.94 -15.58 22.02
CA LEU A 155 -9.91 -15.36 23.46
C LEU A 155 -11.18 -15.88 24.17
N LYS A 156 -12.31 -15.90 23.45
CA LYS A 156 -13.60 -16.41 23.96
C LYS A 156 -13.78 -17.93 23.75
N GLY A 157 -12.78 -18.62 23.20
CA GLY A 157 -12.84 -20.03 22.81
C GLY A 157 -12.79 -20.22 21.29
N PRO A 158 -12.38 -21.41 20.80
CA PRO A 158 -12.19 -21.64 19.37
C PRO A 158 -13.49 -21.46 18.58
N GLU A 159 -13.40 -20.74 17.47
CA GLU A 159 -14.52 -20.52 16.55
C GLU A 159 -14.43 -21.50 15.38
N MET A 160 -15.48 -22.28 15.17
CA MET A 160 -15.56 -23.27 14.10
C MET A 160 -16.48 -22.78 12.98
N TYR A 161 -15.98 -22.77 11.75
CA TYR A 161 -16.69 -22.39 10.54
C TYR A 161 -16.81 -23.62 9.64
N GLU A 162 -18.02 -23.98 9.22
CA GLU A 162 -18.25 -25.05 8.26
C GLU A 162 -18.53 -24.42 6.89
N ILE A 163 -17.56 -24.53 5.99
CA ILE A 163 -17.57 -23.92 4.66
C ILE A 163 -17.69 -25.02 3.62
N HIS A 164 -18.65 -24.86 2.72
CA HIS A 164 -18.96 -25.76 1.63
C HIS A 164 -18.60 -25.09 0.29
N THR A 165 -18.14 -25.89 -0.66
CA THR A 165 -17.78 -25.48 -2.02
C THR A 165 -18.71 -26.14 -3.04
N ALA A 166 -18.61 -25.77 -4.32
CA ALA A 166 -19.41 -26.40 -5.38
C ALA A 166 -18.94 -27.84 -5.68
N SER A 167 -17.63 -28.08 -5.57
CA SER A 167 -17.00 -29.38 -5.84
C SER A 167 -15.88 -29.73 -4.86
N LYS A 168 -15.49 -31.02 -4.82
CA LYS A 168 -14.39 -31.52 -3.99
C LYS A 168 -13.04 -30.93 -4.40
N GLU A 169 -12.84 -30.74 -5.70
CA GLU A 169 -11.62 -30.16 -6.28
C GLU A 169 -11.46 -28.70 -5.85
N GLU A 170 -12.57 -27.94 -5.86
CA GLU A 170 -12.60 -26.58 -5.34
C GLU A 170 -12.28 -26.57 -3.84
N ARG A 171 -12.89 -27.47 -3.05
CA ARG A 171 -12.57 -27.63 -1.62
C ARG A 171 -11.08 -27.89 -1.41
N ASN A 172 -10.48 -28.80 -2.18
CA ASN A 172 -9.07 -29.14 -2.06
C ASN A 172 -8.15 -27.95 -2.40
N THR A 173 -8.51 -27.18 -3.43
CA THR A 173 -7.80 -25.96 -3.82
C THR A 173 -7.83 -24.95 -2.68
N TRP A 174 -9.01 -24.66 -2.15
CA TRP A 174 -9.18 -23.76 -0.99
C TRP A 174 -8.37 -24.23 0.21
N MET A 175 -8.48 -25.50 0.60
CA MET A 175 -7.76 -26.01 1.75
C MET A 175 -6.24 -25.93 1.58
N THR A 176 -5.73 -26.19 0.37
CA THR A 176 -4.30 -26.13 0.06
C THR A 176 -3.78 -24.71 0.17
N LEU A 177 -4.48 -23.75 -0.45
CA LEU A 177 -4.09 -22.34 -0.41
C LEU A 177 -4.22 -21.73 0.97
N ILE A 178 -5.29 -22.05 1.71
CA ILE A 178 -5.43 -21.58 3.10
C ILE A 178 -4.29 -22.14 3.94
N ARG A 179 -3.97 -23.44 3.84
CA ARG A 179 -2.83 -24.02 4.59
C ARG A 179 -1.50 -23.35 4.25
N GLY A 180 -1.19 -23.17 2.98
CA GLY A 180 0.04 -22.48 2.57
C GLY A 180 0.10 -21.03 3.07
N ALA A 181 -1.04 -20.32 3.08
CA ALA A 181 -1.14 -18.98 3.63
C ALA A 181 -0.97 -18.95 5.15
N VAL A 182 -1.53 -19.94 5.88
CA VAL A 182 -1.35 -20.10 7.33
C VAL A 182 0.13 -20.33 7.68
N GLU A 183 0.82 -21.16 6.90
CA GLU A 183 2.26 -21.44 7.08
C GLU A 183 3.15 -20.23 6.79
N SER A 184 2.72 -19.36 5.87
CA SER A 184 3.45 -18.13 5.49
C SER A 184 3.03 -16.91 6.31
N CYS A 185 2.04 -17.04 7.20
CA CYS A 185 1.51 -15.92 7.97
C CYS A 185 2.46 -15.58 9.13
N PRO A 186 2.93 -14.32 9.25
CA PRO A 186 3.82 -13.92 10.34
C PRO A 186 3.12 -14.08 11.71
N ASP A 187 3.90 -14.43 12.73
CA ASP A 187 3.40 -14.60 14.09
C ASP A 187 2.96 -13.25 14.70
N GLU A 188 1.98 -13.27 15.62
CA GLU A 188 1.45 -12.03 16.25
C GLU A 188 2.55 -11.16 16.89
N GLU A 189 3.59 -11.80 17.45
CA GLU A 189 4.73 -11.10 18.07
C GLU A 189 5.58 -10.34 17.03
N GLU A 190 5.76 -10.91 15.83
CA GLU A 190 6.49 -10.25 14.73
C GLU A 190 5.71 -9.05 14.18
N ILE A 191 4.37 -9.17 14.05
CA ILE A 191 3.52 -8.08 13.56
C ILE A 191 3.53 -6.89 14.53
N THR A 192 3.48 -7.14 15.85
CA THR A 192 3.55 -6.05 16.84
C THR A 192 4.89 -5.33 16.79
N ASN A 193 5.99 -6.06 16.60
CA ASN A 193 7.32 -5.47 16.50
C ASN A 193 7.45 -4.60 15.24
N GLU A 194 6.99 -5.08 14.08
CA GLU A 194 7.01 -4.31 12.83
C GLU A 194 6.19 -3.01 12.96
N ALA A 195 4.98 -3.08 13.53
CA ALA A 195 4.12 -1.93 13.75
C ALA A 195 4.72 -0.91 14.73
N ASP A 196 5.37 -1.38 15.79
CA ASP A 196 6.07 -0.52 16.76
C ASP A 196 7.31 0.14 16.14
N ILE A 197 8.04 -0.58 15.27
CA ILE A 197 9.16 -0.03 14.50
C ILE A 197 8.67 1.06 13.55
N GLU A 198 7.61 0.81 12.78
CA GLU A 198 7.05 1.80 11.85
C GLU A 198 6.53 3.05 12.60
N ARG A 199 5.84 2.85 13.73
CA ARG A 199 5.36 3.95 14.57
C ARG A 199 6.51 4.80 15.11
N LYS A 200 7.61 4.17 15.54
CA LYS A 200 8.81 4.88 16.00
C LYS A 200 9.44 5.70 14.87
N GLN A 201 9.57 5.11 13.68
CA GLN A 201 10.08 5.84 12.51
C GLN A 201 9.20 7.02 12.11
N ALA A 202 7.87 6.86 12.17
CA ALA A 202 6.93 7.94 11.87
C ALA A 202 7.08 9.10 12.88
N TYR A 203 7.25 8.77 14.16
CA TYR A 203 7.50 9.78 15.21
C TYR A 203 8.82 10.54 14.98
N GLU A 204 9.89 9.83 14.62
CA GLU A 204 11.19 10.44 14.30
C GLU A 204 11.11 11.34 13.05
N ARG A 205 10.39 10.91 12.01
CA ARG A 205 10.15 11.74 10.81
C ARG A 205 9.39 13.02 11.15
N ALA A 206 8.31 12.91 11.93
CA ALA A 206 7.51 14.06 12.36
C ALA A 206 8.33 15.05 13.20
N ALA A 207 9.18 14.56 14.10
CA ALA A 207 10.09 15.39 14.89
C ALA A 207 11.08 16.17 13.99
N ARG A 208 11.63 15.52 12.95
CA ARG A 208 12.52 16.18 11.99
C ARG A 208 11.81 17.25 11.16
N VAL A 209 10.58 16.99 10.71
CA VAL A 209 9.79 17.99 9.98
C VAL A 209 9.56 19.22 10.87
N LYS A 210 9.19 19.00 12.13
CA LYS A 210 8.98 20.09 13.09
C LYS A 210 10.26 20.91 13.34
N ASP A 211 11.43 20.28 13.45
CA ASP A 211 12.72 20.99 13.54
C ASP A 211 12.97 21.89 12.32
N TYR A 212 12.71 21.37 11.11
CA TYR A 212 12.86 22.16 9.90
C TYR A 212 11.87 23.33 9.83
N GLU A 213 10.62 23.13 10.25
CA GLU A 213 9.61 24.20 10.34
C GLU A 213 10.01 25.29 11.33
N GLU A 214 10.50 24.93 12.52
CA GLU A 214 10.96 25.90 13.53
C GLU A 214 12.15 26.71 13.01
N ARG A 215 13.12 26.06 12.34
CA ARG A 215 14.27 26.74 11.73
C ARG A 215 13.87 27.65 10.58
N LEU A 216 12.88 27.25 9.78
CA LEU A 216 12.35 28.07 8.69
C LEU A 216 11.66 29.32 9.26
N ASN A 217 10.80 29.16 10.26
CA ASN A 217 10.14 30.28 10.95
C ASN A 217 11.14 31.27 11.57
N LEU A 218 12.23 30.78 12.15
CA LEU A 218 13.31 31.65 12.67
C LEU A 218 13.98 32.46 11.54
N LYS A 219 14.18 31.85 10.37
CA LYS A 219 14.73 32.54 9.20
C LYS A 219 13.75 33.57 8.63
N ASP A 220 12.48 33.23 8.54
CA ASP A 220 11.43 34.15 8.08
C ASP A 220 11.33 35.36 9.01
N THR A 221 11.40 35.14 10.33
CA THR A 221 11.43 36.23 11.32
C THR A 221 12.63 37.16 11.12
N TYR A 222 13.82 36.58 10.89
CA TYR A 222 15.03 37.37 10.63
C TYR A 222 14.95 38.16 9.32
N ILE A 223 14.38 37.55 8.26
CA ILE A 223 14.15 38.21 6.98
C ILE A 223 13.18 39.39 7.18
N MET A 224 12.05 39.18 7.85
CA MET A 224 11.09 40.26 8.14
C MET A 224 11.74 41.42 8.91
N GLN A 225 12.56 41.12 9.92
CA GLN A 225 13.29 42.14 10.67
C GLN A 225 14.24 42.93 9.75
N THR A 226 15.06 42.23 8.97
CA THR A 226 16.04 42.87 8.06
C THR A 226 15.35 43.73 7.00
N LEU A 227 14.22 43.25 6.44
CA LEU A 227 13.44 44.01 5.46
C LEU A 227 12.78 45.24 6.09
N SER A 228 12.31 45.12 7.34
CA SER A 228 11.74 46.25 8.09
C SER A 228 12.79 47.31 8.40
N GLU A 229 13.99 46.91 8.83
CA GLU A 229 15.12 47.83 9.03
C GLU A 229 15.52 48.53 7.73
N LYS A 230 15.58 47.77 6.62
CA LYS A 230 15.85 48.33 5.29
C LYS A 230 14.77 49.34 4.88
N LEU A 231 13.50 49.03 5.12
CA LEU A 231 12.38 49.94 4.84
C LEU A 231 12.50 51.24 5.66
N GLN A 232 12.83 51.13 6.95
CA GLN A 232 13.03 52.30 7.81
C GLN A 232 14.14 53.22 7.28
N LEU A 233 15.26 52.65 6.82
CA LEU A 233 16.34 53.44 6.21
C LEU A 233 15.89 54.18 4.95
N TYR A 234 15.02 53.59 4.12
CA TYR A 234 14.45 54.29 2.96
C TYR A 234 13.58 55.48 3.38
N ILE A 235 12.76 55.32 4.43
CA ILE A 235 11.91 56.38 4.98
C ILE A 235 12.78 57.50 5.56
N ASP A 236 13.74 57.17 6.44
CA ASP A 236 14.63 58.15 7.06
C ASP A 236 15.44 58.94 6.01
N MET A 237 15.89 58.25 4.95
CA MET A 237 16.52 58.90 3.81
C MET A 237 15.56 59.90 3.17
N ALA A 238 14.32 59.50 2.85
CA ALA A 238 13.32 60.37 2.23
C ALA A 238 13.04 61.63 3.08
N ASP A 239 12.99 61.50 4.42
CA ASP A 239 12.78 62.61 5.35
C ASP A 239 13.95 63.60 5.36
N ILE A 240 15.20 63.12 5.32
CA ILE A 240 16.41 63.98 5.27
C ILE A 240 16.47 64.77 3.96
N TYR A 241 15.99 64.19 2.85
CA TYR A 241 15.97 64.87 1.56
C TYR A 241 14.87 65.92 1.43
N GLY A 242 14.04 66.14 2.47
CA GLY A 242 13.11 67.26 2.56
C GLY A 242 12.12 67.28 1.40
N PHE A 243 11.10 66.42 1.46
CA PHE A 243 9.93 66.54 0.59
C PHE A 243 9.09 67.74 1.03
N ASP A 244 9.53 68.95 0.67
CA ASP A 244 8.67 70.13 0.68
C ASP A 244 7.84 70.10 -0.61
N ASP A 245 6.51 70.07 -0.44
CA ASP A 245 5.51 69.88 -1.49
C ASP A 245 5.48 71.09 -2.44
N SER A 246 6.41 71.17 -3.39
CA SER A 246 6.27 72.01 -4.58
C SER A 246 7.34 71.70 -5.63
N SER A 247 6.83 71.36 -6.82
CA SER A 247 7.54 71.18 -8.09
C SER A 247 8.05 69.77 -8.39
N GLN A 248 7.28 69.10 -9.26
CA GLN A 248 7.74 68.01 -10.10
C GLN A 248 9.05 68.42 -10.79
N GLY A 249 10.14 67.66 -10.61
CA GLY A 249 11.26 67.81 -11.53
C GLY A 249 12.66 67.47 -11.08
N SER A 250 12.92 66.94 -9.88
CA SER A 250 14.26 66.45 -9.53
C SER A 250 14.21 65.19 -8.68
N LYS A 251 13.92 64.07 -9.35
CA LYS A 251 14.18 62.73 -8.80
C LYS A 251 15.70 62.55 -8.71
N MET A 252 16.18 62.40 -7.48
CA MET A 252 17.58 62.30 -7.15
C MET A 252 18.28 61.19 -7.93
N ARG A 253 19.22 61.64 -8.77
CA ARG A 253 20.31 60.86 -9.35
C ARG A 253 21.45 60.83 -8.33
N LEU A 254 22.13 59.68 -8.22
CA LEU A 254 23.47 59.44 -7.62
C LEU A 254 23.46 59.07 -6.12
N PHE A 255 24.09 58.00 -5.59
CA PHE A 255 24.99 56.92 -6.03
C PHE A 255 24.79 55.77 -4.98
N VAL A 256 24.81 54.46 -5.26
CA VAL A 256 25.94 53.62 -5.69
C VAL A 256 25.40 52.33 -6.36
N GLY A 257 25.74 52.15 -7.64
CA GLY A 257 26.21 50.86 -8.19
C GLY A 257 25.25 49.70 -8.48
N SER A 258 24.30 49.87 -9.41
CA SER A 258 24.02 49.01 -10.58
C SER A 258 22.65 49.37 -11.20
N ASP A 259 22.39 48.87 -12.41
CA ASP A 259 21.56 49.50 -13.44
C ASP A 259 20.08 49.81 -13.15
N SER A 260 19.64 50.86 -13.86
CA SER A 260 18.31 51.24 -14.35
C SER A 260 17.02 50.63 -13.75
N ALA A 261 16.04 51.51 -13.51
CA ALA A 261 14.60 51.29 -13.30
C ALA A 261 14.14 50.72 -11.93
N ASP A 262 14.92 49.86 -11.26
CA ASP A 262 14.45 49.19 -10.03
C ASP A 262 14.46 50.07 -8.76
N SER A 263 15.17 51.20 -8.78
CA SER A 263 15.30 52.08 -7.61
C SER A 263 13.99 52.82 -7.24
N LEU A 264 13.05 52.98 -8.19
CA LEU A 264 11.79 53.71 -7.98
C LEU A 264 10.68 52.89 -7.31
N GLN A 265 10.89 51.59 -7.08
CA GLN A 265 9.87 50.67 -6.52
C GLN A 265 10.28 50.02 -5.20
N GLY A 266 11.48 50.31 -4.67
CA GLY A 266 12.04 49.60 -3.50
C GLY A 266 11.11 49.55 -2.29
N GLU A 267 10.48 50.67 -1.93
CA GLU A 267 9.55 50.74 -0.80
C GLU A 267 8.28 49.90 -1.04
N SER A 268 7.64 50.03 -2.20
CA SER A 268 6.45 49.25 -2.57
C SER A 268 6.73 47.75 -2.65
N THR A 269 7.92 47.36 -3.13
CA THR A 269 8.33 45.95 -3.24
C THR A 269 8.66 45.36 -1.87
N LEU A 270 9.26 46.15 -0.96
CA LEU A 270 9.52 45.71 0.42
C LEU A 270 8.24 45.58 1.24
N LEU A 271 7.30 46.53 1.10
CA LEU A 271 5.98 46.45 1.74
C LEU A 271 5.20 45.22 1.26
N ALA A 272 5.26 44.91 -0.04
CA ALA A 272 4.65 43.69 -0.60
C ALA A 272 5.33 42.39 -0.14
N ALA A 273 6.61 42.43 0.24
CA ALA A 273 7.36 41.27 0.73
C ALA A 273 7.18 41.03 2.26
N ILE A 274 6.67 42.02 3.00
CA ILE A 274 6.42 41.94 4.45
C ILE A 274 4.96 41.56 4.76
N ALA A 275 4.02 41.80 3.83
CA ALA A 275 2.59 41.51 3.95
C ALA A 275 2.24 40.02 3.77
#